data_AF-A0A930X1D8-F1
#
_entry.id   AF-A0A930X1D8-F1
#
_cell.length_a   1.000
_cell.length_b   1.000
_cell.length_c   1.000
_cell.angle_alpha   90.00
_cell.angle_beta   90.00
_cell.angle_gamma   90.00
#
_symmetry.space_group_name_H-M   'P 1'
#
loop_
_entity.id
_entity.type
_entity.pdbx_description
1 polymer ?
#
loop_
_entity_poly.entity_id
_entity_poly.type
_entity_poly.pdbx_seq_one_letter_code
_entity_poly.pdbx_strand_id
1 'polypeptide(L)'
;TTLHGRAEDLSHQDYRESFDIATSRAVARLPILLEWTVPYVKEGGYVIALKGAIYEEEVGESNKALSTLKAKIEEVRTVILPTLDDKRAILYIKKTGKTPKQYPRKPKEIKDKPLV
;
A
#
# COMPACT_ATOMS: atom_id res chain seq x y z
N THR A 1 -13.70 -15.29 9.64
CA THR A 1 -12.45 -16.07 9.62
C THR A 1 -11.26 -15.16 9.55
N THR A 2 -10.17 -15.51 10.23
CA THR A 2 -8.86 -14.87 10.07
C THR A 2 -7.94 -15.79 9.28
N LEU A 3 -7.03 -15.21 8.51
CA LEU A 3 -6.05 -15.94 7.70
C LEU A 3 -4.64 -15.64 8.20
N HIS A 4 -3.80 -16.67 8.31
CA HIS A 4 -2.40 -16.51 8.64
C HIS A 4 -1.54 -16.74 7.40
N GLY A 5 -0.71 -15.76 7.05
CA GLY A 5 0.22 -15.86 5.92
C GLY A 5 0.94 -14.54 5.66
N ARG A 6 1.87 -14.55 4.71
CA ARG A 6 2.60 -13.36 4.27
C ARG A 6 1.83 -12.65 3.17
N ALA A 7 1.88 -11.32 3.16
CA ALA A 7 1.16 -10.51 2.18
C ALA A 7 1.71 -10.75 0.76
N GLU A 8 3.01 -10.95 0.62
CA GLU A 8 3.66 -11.26 -0.64
C GLU A 8 3.36 -12.66 -1.19
N ASP A 9 2.90 -13.60 -0.35
CA ASP A 9 2.63 -14.97 -0.78
C ASP A 9 1.15 -15.14 -1.18
N LEU A 10 0.23 -14.62 -0.36
CA LEU A 10 -1.20 -14.88 -0.53
C LEU A 10 -1.80 -14.15 -1.74
N SER A 11 -1.23 -13.02 -2.18
CA SER A 11 -1.67 -12.31 -3.40
C SER A 11 -1.16 -12.92 -4.71
N HIS A 12 -0.42 -14.02 -4.64
CA HIS A 12 -0.16 -14.92 -5.78
C HIS A 12 -1.13 -16.11 -5.83
N GLN A 13 -2.05 -16.21 -4.87
CA GLN A 13 -3.07 -17.25 -4.77
C GLN A 13 -4.45 -16.64 -5.03
N ASP A 14 -5.50 -17.21 -4.43
CA ASP A 14 -6.91 -16.84 -4.63
C ASP A 14 -7.27 -15.43 -4.13
N TYR A 15 -6.34 -14.75 -3.46
CA TYR A 15 -6.54 -13.42 -2.88
C TYR A 15 -6.10 -12.27 -3.79
N ARG A 16 -5.58 -12.58 -4.98
CA ARG A 16 -5.18 -11.58 -5.96
C ARG A 16 -6.39 -10.83 -6.50
N GLU A 17 -6.34 -9.51 -6.46
CA GLU A 17 -7.37 -8.62 -7.04
C GLU A 17 -8.81 -8.97 -6.66
N SER A 18 -9.03 -9.46 -5.43
CA SER A 18 -10.34 -9.96 -4.99
C SER A 18 -11.01 -9.09 -3.93
N PHE A 19 -10.34 -8.03 -3.47
CA PHE A 19 -10.85 -7.13 -2.44
C PHE A 19 -11.18 -5.74 -2.97
N ASP A 20 -12.26 -5.14 -2.48
CA ASP A 20 -12.60 -3.75 -2.82
C ASP A 20 -11.66 -2.76 -2.09
N ILE A 21 -11.21 -3.13 -0.89
CA ILE A 21 -10.35 -2.32 -0.04
C ILE A 21 -9.25 -3.17 0.61
N ALA A 22 -8.02 -2.67 0.63
CA ALA A 22 -6.96 -3.11 1.54
C ALA A 22 -6.59 -1.95 2.48
N THR A 23 -6.30 -2.24 3.75
CA THR A 23 -5.88 -1.21 4.72
C THR A 23 -4.68 -1.65 5.54
N SER A 24 -3.92 -0.70 6.07
CA SER A 24 -2.79 -0.97 6.95
C SER A 24 -2.49 0.20 7.89
N ARG A 25 -1.85 -0.12 9.02
CA ARG A 25 -1.35 0.85 10.00
C ARG A 25 -0.06 0.31 10.63
N ALA A 26 0.97 1.15 10.71
CA ALA A 26 2.26 0.83 11.35
C ALA A 26 2.95 -0.44 10.81
N VAL A 27 2.98 -0.61 9.48
CA VAL A 27 3.53 -1.81 8.82
C VAL A 27 4.89 -1.56 8.17
N ALA A 28 4.99 -0.61 7.23
CA ALA A 28 6.23 -0.30 6.50
C ALA A 28 6.19 1.07 5.80
N ARG A 29 7.33 1.45 5.19
CA ARG A 29 7.45 2.57 4.26
C ARG A 29 6.44 2.43 3.11
N LEU A 30 5.91 3.55 2.61
CA LEU A 30 4.81 3.51 1.63
C LEU A 30 5.15 2.71 0.35
N PRO A 31 6.35 2.81 -0.27
CA PRO A 31 6.69 2.02 -1.45
C PRO A 31 6.60 0.51 -1.23
N ILE A 32 7.07 0.03 -0.06
CA ILE A 32 7.00 -1.38 0.35
C ILE A 32 5.55 -1.79 0.59
N LEU A 33 4.82 -0.95 1.33
CA LEU A 33 3.42 -1.20 1.66
C LEU A 33 2.55 -1.33 0.40
N LEU A 34 2.77 -0.49 -0.61
CA LEU A 34 2.05 -0.55 -1.89
C LEU A 34 2.26 -1.90 -2.56
N GLU A 35 3.50 -2.41 -2.59
CA GLU A 35 3.79 -3.72 -3.19
C GLU A 35 3.08 -4.86 -2.46
N TRP A 36 2.92 -4.78 -1.14
CA TRP A 36 2.15 -5.76 -0.37
C TRP A 36 0.63 -5.65 -0.51
N THR A 37 0.10 -4.46 -0.79
CA THR A 37 -1.35 -4.22 -0.67
C THR A 37 -2.06 -4.07 -2.01
N VAL A 38 -1.49 -3.36 -2.98
CA VAL A 38 -2.10 -3.13 -4.31
C VAL A 38 -2.45 -4.43 -5.05
N PRO A 39 -1.65 -5.52 -4.99
CA PRO A 39 -1.99 -6.79 -5.63
C PRO A 39 -3.29 -7.45 -5.12
N TYR A 40 -3.75 -7.14 -3.90
CA TYR A 40 -5.00 -7.68 -3.34
C TYR A 40 -6.24 -6.94 -3.84
N VAL A 41 -6.08 -5.67 -4.22
CA VAL A 41 -7.20 -4.78 -4.50
C VAL A 41 -7.67 -4.97 -5.94
N LYS A 42 -8.98 -4.97 -6.18
CA LYS A 42 -9.60 -4.97 -7.52
C LYS A 42 -9.26 -3.69 -8.27
N GLU A 43 -9.30 -3.72 -9.60
CA GLU A 43 -9.25 -2.49 -10.39
C GLU A 43 -10.39 -1.54 -9.98
N GLY A 44 -10.07 -0.26 -9.75
CA GLY A 44 -11.00 0.73 -9.22
C GLY A 44 -11.16 0.71 -7.68
N GLY A 45 -10.67 -0.31 -7.00
CA GLY A 45 -10.65 -0.38 -5.53
C GLY A 45 -9.56 0.49 -4.89
N TYR A 46 -9.48 0.46 -3.55
CA TYR A 46 -8.58 1.32 -2.78
C TYR A 46 -7.65 0.60 -1.82
N VAL A 47 -6.43 1.10 -1.72
CA VAL A 47 -5.56 0.92 -0.56
C VAL A 47 -5.73 2.15 0.34
N ILE A 48 -6.12 1.94 1.60
CA ILE A 48 -6.26 3.00 2.62
C ILE A 48 -5.13 2.83 3.63
N ALA A 49 -4.10 3.67 3.53
CA ALA A 49 -2.91 3.58 4.38
C ALA A 49 -2.93 4.65 5.48
N LEU A 50 -2.80 4.22 6.74
CA LEU A 50 -2.68 5.12 7.89
C LEU A 50 -1.21 5.38 8.17
N LYS A 51 -0.77 6.62 7.93
CA LYS A 51 0.62 7.06 8.03
C LYS A 51 0.82 8.09 9.15
N GLY A 52 2.04 8.09 9.69
CA GLY A 52 2.48 9.00 10.74
C GLY A 52 3.09 10.29 10.18
N ALA A 53 3.92 10.95 10.99
CA ALA A 53 4.39 12.30 10.73
C ALA A 53 5.25 12.47 9.46
N ILE A 54 5.89 11.40 8.99
CA ILE A 54 6.77 11.40 7.81
C ILE A 54 6.03 11.07 6.50
N TYR A 55 4.68 11.10 6.49
CA TYR A 55 3.91 10.66 5.31
C TYR A 55 4.27 11.41 4.03
N GLU A 56 4.65 12.69 4.10
CA GLU A 56 5.00 13.52 2.94
C GLU A 56 6.25 12.99 2.23
N GLU A 57 7.28 12.63 3.01
CA GLU A 57 8.50 12.00 2.49
C GLU A 57 8.16 10.66 1.83
N GLU A 58 7.37 9.82 2.52
CA GLU A 58 6.98 8.52 1.97
C GLU A 58 6.15 8.62 0.69
N VAL A 59 5.30 9.65 0.56
CA VAL A 59 4.56 9.96 -0.65
C VAL A 59 5.51 10.35 -1.78
N GLY A 60 6.49 11.22 -1.51
CA GLY A 60 7.51 11.62 -2.50
C GLY A 60 8.31 10.43 -3.04
N GLU A 61 8.63 9.47 -2.18
CA GLU A 61 9.35 8.24 -2.53
C GLU A 61 8.51 7.22 -3.31
N SER A 62 7.19 7.36 -3.34
CA SER A 62 6.30 6.30 -3.85
C SER A 62 5.96 6.39 -5.33
N ASN A 63 6.45 7.41 -6.05
CA ASN A 63 6.08 7.64 -7.46
C ASN A 63 6.33 6.42 -8.34
N LYS A 64 7.49 5.77 -8.19
CA LYS A 64 7.85 4.58 -8.95
C LYS A 64 6.99 3.38 -8.57
N ALA A 65 6.75 3.16 -7.28
CA ALA A 65 5.86 2.10 -6.80
C ALA A 65 4.43 2.26 -7.37
N LEU A 66 3.87 3.47 -7.26
CA LEU A 66 2.53 3.82 -7.75
C LEU A 66 2.39 3.53 -9.25
N SER A 67 3.31 4.05 -10.07
CA SER A 67 3.31 3.82 -11.52
C SER A 67 3.47 2.34 -11.89
N THR A 68 4.39 1.64 -11.21
CA THR A 68 4.70 0.23 -11.46
C THR A 68 3.52 -0.69 -11.12
N LEU A 69 2.85 -0.42 -9.99
CA LEU A 69 1.78 -1.24 -9.45
C LEU A 69 0.39 -0.86 -9.99
N LYS A 70 0.32 0.15 -10.87
CA LYS A 70 -0.91 0.72 -11.45
C LYS A 70 -1.84 1.24 -10.37
N ALA A 71 -1.31 2.16 -9.56
CA ALA A 71 -2.05 2.86 -8.53
C ALA A 71 -1.72 4.35 -8.54
N LYS A 72 -2.59 5.18 -7.95
CA LYS A 72 -2.37 6.60 -7.74
C LYS A 72 -2.88 7.01 -6.36
N ILE A 73 -2.23 7.97 -5.73
CA ILE A 73 -2.79 8.63 -4.55
C ILE A 73 -3.91 9.55 -5.05
N GLU A 74 -5.14 9.29 -4.61
CA GLU A 74 -6.32 10.10 -4.98
C GLU A 74 -6.61 11.17 -3.92
N GLU A 75 -6.35 10.88 -2.65
CA GLU A 75 -6.53 11.84 -1.55
C GLU A 75 -5.50 11.61 -0.45
N VAL A 76 -5.01 12.70 0.13
CA VAL A 76 -4.21 12.73 1.36
C VAL A 76 -4.99 13.52 2.39
N ARG A 77 -5.52 12.84 3.39
CA ARG A 77 -6.31 13.47 4.45
C ARG A 77 -5.50 13.54 5.73
N THR A 78 -5.08 14.73 6.13
CA THR A 78 -4.43 14.93 7.43
C THR A 78 -5.43 14.74 8.57
N VAL A 79 -4.95 14.17 9.67
CA VAL A 79 -5.76 13.87 10.86
C VAL A 79 -5.03 14.40 12.08
N ILE A 80 -5.77 15.15 12.90
CA ILE A 80 -5.35 15.55 14.24
C ILE A 80 -6.09 14.63 15.21
N LEU A 81 -5.35 13.90 16.04
CA LEU A 81 -5.96 13.06 17.05
C LEU A 81 -6.21 13.88 18.33
N PRO A 82 -7.35 13.65 19.01
CA PRO A 82 -7.52 14.18 20.36
C PRO A 82 -6.36 13.70 21.24
N THR A 83 -5.81 14.59 22.08
CA THR A 83 -4.74 14.30 23.07
C THR A 83 -3.34 13.99 22.53
N LEU A 84 -3.13 13.98 21.20
CA LEU A 84 -1.83 13.73 20.59
C LEU A 84 -1.48 14.85 19.60
N ASP A 85 -0.32 15.48 19.81
CA ASP A 85 0.21 16.52 18.91
C ASP A 85 1.08 15.94 17.79
N ASP A 86 0.70 14.75 17.27
CA ASP A 86 1.44 14.08 16.20
C ASP A 86 0.73 14.21 14.85
N LYS A 87 1.49 14.60 13.82
CA LYS A 87 0.98 14.69 12.45
C LYS A 87 0.67 13.28 11.94
N ARG A 88 -0.54 13.09 11.43
CA ARG A 88 -0.97 11.84 10.78
C ARG A 88 -1.69 12.13 9.49
N ALA A 89 -1.69 11.15 8.60
CA ALA A 89 -2.46 11.21 7.37
C ALA A 89 -3.08 9.85 7.04
N ILE A 90 -4.26 9.91 6.44
CA ILE A 90 -4.90 8.79 5.76
C ILE A 90 -4.68 9.00 4.26
N LEU A 91 -4.01 8.05 3.63
CA LEU A 91 -3.77 8.06 2.19
C LEU A 91 -4.80 7.15 1.51
N TYR A 92 -5.60 7.73 0.62
CA TYR A 92 -6.50 6.98 -0.25
C TYR A 92 -5.81 6.76 -1.58
N ILE A 93 -5.40 5.52 -1.84
CA ILE A 93 -4.67 5.14 -3.04
C ILE A 93 -5.59 4.28 -3.91
N LYS A 94 -5.93 4.78 -5.09
CA LYS A 94 -6.80 4.08 -6.03
C LYS A 94 -6.00 3.18 -6.95
N LYS A 95 -6.46 1.95 -7.15
CA LYS A 95 -5.92 1.07 -8.18
C LYS A 95 -6.49 1.45 -9.54
N THR A 96 -5.61 1.75 -10.49
CA THR A 96 -5.95 2.28 -11.82
C THR A 96 -5.81 1.26 -12.95
N GLY A 97 -5.31 0.06 -12.65
CA GLY A 97 -5.20 -1.01 -13.61
C GLY A 97 -4.69 -2.30 -12.98
N LYS A 98 -4.59 -3.36 -13.78
CA LYS A 98 -4.05 -4.65 -13.35
C LYS A 98 -2.62 -4.54 -12.86
N THR A 99 -2.33 -5.11 -11.69
CA THR A 99 -0.97 -5.16 -11.18
C THR A 99 -0.16 -6.21 -11.96
N PRO A 100 1.05 -5.89 -12.47
CA PRO A 100 1.85 -6.86 -13.21
C PRO A 100 2.11 -8.13 -12.39
N LYS A 101 2.09 -9.29 -13.06
CA LYS A 101 2.15 -10.61 -12.39
C LYS A 101 3.41 -10.83 -11.54
N GLN A 102 4.51 -10.18 -11.88
CA GLN A 102 5.76 -10.25 -11.13
C GLN A 102 5.69 -9.61 -9.73
N TYR A 103 4.64 -8.85 -9.43
CA TYR A 103 4.42 -8.22 -8.15
C TYR A 103 3.29 -8.91 -7.37
N PRO A 104 3.46 -9.10 -6.05
CA PRO A 104 4.63 -8.69 -5.24
C PRO A 104 5.87 -9.56 -5.51
N ARG A 105 7.07 -8.96 -5.38
CA ARG A 105 8.35 -9.68 -5.50
C ARG A 105 8.62 -10.52 -4.25
N LYS A 106 9.74 -11.25 -4.27
CA LYS A 106 10.20 -12.03 -3.11
C LYS A 106 10.48 -11.12 -1.90
N PRO A 107 10.26 -11.59 -0.66
CA PRO A 107 10.38 -10.79 0.56
C PRO A 107 11.69 -9.99 0.66
N LYS A 108 12.81 -10.62 0.28
CA LYS A 108 14.14 -10.01 0.31
C LYS A 108 14.26 -8.85 -0.69
N GLU A 109 13.71 -9.00 -1.89
CA GLU A 109 13.77 -7.95 -2.92
C GLU A 109 12.92 -6.74 -2.57
N ILE A 110 11.74 -6.96 -1.96
CA ILE A 110 10.88 -5.87 -1.50
C ILE A 110 11.62 -5.01 -0.47
N LYS A 111 12.32 -5.65 0.48
CA LYS A 111 13.03 -4.98 1.57
C LYS A 111 14.34 -4.33 1.12
N ASP A 112 15.17 -5.07 0.39
CA ASP A 112 16.53 -4.63 0.05
C ASP A 112 16.53 -3.67 -1.15
N LYS A 113 15.53 -3.77 -2.03
CA LYS A 113 15.40 -2.95 -3.25
C LYS A 113 13.96 -2.44 -3.43
N PRO A 114 13.49 -1.54 -2.54
CA PRO A 114 12.15 -0.97 -2.65
C PRO A 114 11.93 -0.24 -3.98
N LEU A 115 10.67 -0.10 -4.38
CA LEU A 115 10.27 0.67 -5.57
C LEU A 115 10.26 2.18 -5.29
N VAL A 116 11.41 2.72 -4.88
CA VAL A 116 11.69 4.15 -4.80
C VAL A 116 12.24 4.68 -6.12
#